data_AF-C0ZP34-F1
#
_entry.id   AF-C0ZP34-F1
#
_cell.length_a   1.000
_cell.length_b   1.000
_cell.length_c   1.000
_cell.angle_alpha   90.00
_cell.angle_beta   90.00
_cell.angle_gamma   90.00
#
_symmetry.space_group_name_H-M   'P 1'
#
loop_
_entity.id
_entity.type
_entity.pdbx_description
1 polymer ?
#
loop_
_entity_poly.entity_id
_entity_poly.type
_entity_poly.pdbx_seq_one_letter_code
_entity_poly.pdbx_strand_id
1 'polypeptide(L)'
;MSIELVEVVRSGFRECVHRGSAVILGADGEVVVGLGEIHTPIYPRSANKPLQAVAALRNGFAPTSPEELAVASSSHAGEADHIELVAALLARYQLGVDQLQCPSDLPGNELARAELIAAGELPSPIYMTCSGKHSAMLATCVVNDWPLETYMEPTHPLQLAIQETIFDLSGEEEQELGIDGCGLPIVPLSLTNLARAFGRLPSAEPDSPERAVADAVRENPFLVSGTGRNDQRLMSAVPGLFSKTGYDGIYAGALPDGSAFALKIDDGHERALLPLAAALLKRMNTEWTEELAALASAPVFGGDARVGTIRAIPGNF
;
A
#
# COMPACT_ATOMS: atom_id res chain seq x y z
N MET A 1 20.29 7.93 10.76
CA MET A 1 19.56 7.75 12.05
C MET A 1 18.17 8.36 11.93
N SER A 2 17.13 7.76 12.49
CA SER A 2 15.75 8.31 12.48
C SER A 2 15.64 9.63 13.25
N ILE A 3 14.57 10.40 13.01
CA ILE A 3 14.27 11.66 13.72
C ILE A 3 12.84 11.65 14.28
N GLU A 4 12.50 12.59 15.16
CA GLU A 4 11.11 12.80 15.59
C GLU A 4 10.29 13.39 14.43
N LEU A 5 9.19 12.76 14.02
CA LEU A 5 8.40 13.18 12.86
C LEU A 5 6.97 13.60 13.21
N VAL A 6 6.33 12.90 14.15
CA VAL A 6 4.93 13.12 14.53
C VAL A 6 4.82 13.18 16.03
N GLU A 7 4.03 14.12 16.54
CA GLU A 7 3.72 14.26 17.96
C GLU A 7 2.23 14.01 18.22
N VAL A 8 1.94 13.45 19.39
CA VAL A 8 0.61 13.39 19.98
C VAL A 8 0.58 14.41 21.10
N VAL A 9 -0.26 15.42 20.96
CA VAL A 9 -0.47 16.45 21.98
C VAL A 9 -1.84 16.22 22.61
N ARG A 10 -1.88 16.01 23.93
CA ARG A 10 -3.11 15.87 24.73
C ARG A 10 -3.16 16.98 25.77
N SER A 11 -4.22 17.77 25.78
CA SER A 11 -4.42 18.86 26.73
C SER A 11 -3.23 19.81 26.82
N GLY A 12 -2.59 20.09 25.69
CA GLY A 12 -1.38 20.93 25.59
C GLY A 12 -0.06 20.25 25.96
N PHE A 13 -0.08 18.99 26.41
CA PHE A 13 1.10 18.21 26.76
C PHE A 13 1.52 17.30 25.60
N ARG A 14 2.82 17.29 25.24
CA ARG A 14 3.39 16.37 24.25
C ARG A 14 3.49 14.96 24.85
N GLU A 15 2.40 14.21 24.73
CA GLU A 15 2.20 12.90 25.36
C GLU A 15 3.04 11.79 24.71
N CYS A 16 3.17 11.80 23.38
CA CYS A 16 3.88 10.78 22.63
C CYS A 16 4.57 11.39 21.40
N VAL A 17 5.64 10.74 20.94
CA VAL A 17 6.36 11.09 19.74
C VAL A 17 6.65 9.83 18.95
N HIS A 18 6.34 9.87 17.66
CA HIS A 18 6.70 8.84 16.71
C HIS A 18 7.94 9.28 15.95
N ARG A 19 8.97 8.45 16.01
CA ARG A 19 10.23 8.63 15.28
C ARG A 19 10.19 7.85 13.97
N GLY A 20 10.98 8.29 13.00
CA GLY A 20 11.03 7.63 11.71
C GLY A 20 11.92 8.33 10.69
N SER A 21 11.68 7.98 9.43
CA SER A 21 12.32 8.58 8.27
C SER A 21 11.27 8.90 7.19
N ALA A 22 11.55 9.91 6.36
CA ALA A 22 10.70 10.26 5.22
C ALA A 22 11.54 10.87 4.10
N VAL A 23 11.08 10.72 2.86
CA VAL A 23 11.71 11.28 1.67
C VAL A 23 10.65 11.87 0.74
N ILE A 24 10.99 12.95 0.05
CA ILE A 24 10.24 13.51 -1.09
C ILE A 24 11.19 13.52 -2.29
N LEU A 25 10.72 12.98 -3.40
CA LEU A 25 11.36 13.09 -4.70
C LEU A 25 10.62 14.09 -5.58
N GLY A 26 11.37 14.85 -6.36
CA GLY A 26 10.85 15.67 -7.44
C GLY A 26 10.40 14.82 -8.63
N ALA A 27 9.72 15.45 -9.60
CA ALA A 27 9.31 14.80 -10.85
C ALA A 27 10.51 14.29 -11.68
N ASP A 28 11.70 14.84 -11.47
CA ASP A 28 12.96 14.40 -12.06
C ASP A 28 13.58 13.18 -11.34
N GLY A 29 12.99 12.74 -10.22
CA GLY A 29 13.46 11.63 -9.40
C GLY A 29 14.55 12.01 -8.39
N GLU A 30 14.92 13.29 -8.30
CA GLU A 30 15.93 13.78 -7.34
C GLU A 30 15.33 14.02 -5.95
N VAL A 31 16.15 13.83 -4.91
CA VAL A 31 15.71 14.04 -3.52
C VAL A 31 15.53 15.53 -3.24
N VAL A 32 14.28 15.94 -3.01
CA VAL A 32 13.91 17.32 -2.63
C VAL A 32 13.97 17.49 -1.11
N VAL A 33 13.52 16.48 -0.37
CA VAL A 33 13.57 16.45 1.10
C VAL A 33 13.97 15.05 1.55
N GLY A 34 14.94 14.97 2.46
CA GLY A 34 15.31 13.74 3.17
C GLY A 34 15.31 13.98 4.68
N LEU A 35 14.53 13.21 5.41
CA LEU A 35 14.40 13.28 6.86
C LEU A 35 14.76 11.92 7.47
N GLY A 36 15.74 11.91 8.37
CA GLY A 36 16.22 10.68 9.00
C GLY A 36 17.08 9.82 8.07
N GLU A 37 16.93 8.50 8.19
CA GLU A 37 17.65 7.50 7.39
C GLU A 37 16.81 7.05 6.19
N ILE A 38 17.21 7.41 4.97
CA ILE A 38 16.40 7.23 3.75
C ILE A 38 17.00 6.22 2.74
N HIS A 39 18.23 5.77 2.98
CA HIS A 39 18.95 4.86 2.07
C HIS A 39 19.10 3.45 2.63
N THR A 40 18.92 3.26 3.94
CA THR A 40 18.89 1.91 4.53
C THR A 40 17.64 1.15 4.05
N PRO A 41 17.80 -0.06 3.50
CA PRO A 41 16.67 -0.88 3.08
C PRO A 41 15.75 -1.24 4.24
N ILE A 42 14.44 -1.17 3.98
CA ILE A 42 13.38 -1.63 4.85
C ILE A 42 12.53 -2.66 4.11
N TYR A 43 11.69 -3.40 4.84
CA TYR A 43 10.63 -4.16 4.19
C TYR A 43 9.44 -3.21 3.93
N PRO A 44 9.11 -2.90 2.67
CA PRO A 44 7.97 -2.02 2.35
C PRO A 44 6.61 -2.65 2.64
N ARG A 45 6.60 -3.96 2.96
CA ARG A 45 5.41 -4.77 3.22
C ARG A 45 4.42 -4.61 2.07
N SER A 46 3.14 -4.40 2.38
CA SER A 46 2.08 -4.22 1.39
C SER A 46 2.25 -2.99 0.47
N ALA A 47 3.20 -2.08 0.71
CA ALA A 47 3.48 -1.02 -0.25
C ALA A 47 4.08 -1.55 -1.56
N ASN A 48 4.60 -2.78 -1.61
CA ASN A 48 5.09 -3.40 -2.86
C ASN A 48 3.99 -3.92 -3.79
N LYS A 49 2.73 -4.01 -3.33
CA LYS A 49 1.67 -4.66 -4.11
C LYS A 49 1.41 -4.04 -5.48
N PRO A 50 1.44 -2.69 -5.65
CA PRO A 50 1.34 -2.11 -6.99
C PRO A 50 2.46 -2.58 -7.92
N LEU A 51 3.70 -2.71 -7.44
CA LEU A 51 4.82 -3.20 -8.24
C LEU A 51 4.63 -4.69 -8.61
N GLN A 52 4.06 -5.48 -7.69
CA GLN A 52 3.69 -6.88 -7.94
C GLN A 52 2.57 -7.00 -8.98
N ALA A 53 1.60 -6.08 -9.00
CA ALA A 53 0.56 -6.01 -10.01
C ALA A 53 1.12 -5.62 -11.39
N VAL A 54 2.07 -4.68 -11.44
CA VAL A 54 2.79 -4.37 -12.69
C VAL A 54 3.48 -5.62 -13.23
N ALA A 55 4.14 -6.41 -12.36
CA ALA A 55 4.77 -7.66 -12.78
C ALA A 55 3.75 -8.65 -13.36
N ALA A 56 2.58 -8.79 -12.74
CA ALA A 56 1.50 -9.64 -13.27
C ALA A 56 1.07 -9.18 -14.67
N LEU A 57 0.82 -7.88 -14.87
CA LEU A 57 0.43 -7.32 -16.18
C LEU A 57 1.52 -7.54 -17.25
N ARG A 58 2.79 -7.29 -16.91
CA ARG A 58 3.94 -7.53 -17.80
C ARG A 58 4.05 -9.00 -18.21
N ASN A 59 3.52 -9.92 -17.40
CA ASN A 59 3.51 -11.36 -17.64
C ASN A 59 2.14 -11.90 -18.07
N GLY A 60 1.29 -11.05 -18.67
CA GLY A 60 0.09 -11.50 -19.37
C GLY A 60 -1.18 -11.64 -18.51
N PHE A 61 -1.14 -11.28 -17.22
CA PHE A 61 -2.38 -11.09 -16.48
C PHE A 61 -3.21 -9.98 -17.15
N ALA A 62 -4.45 -10.30 -17.51
CA ALA A 62 -5.36 -9.39 -18.18
C ALA A 62 -6.58 -9.14 -17.31
N PRO A 63 -6.61 -8.05 -16.53
CA PRO A 63 -7.80 -7.67 -15.78
C PRO A 63 -8.93 -7.27 -16.73
N THR A 64 -10.16 -7.58 -16.35
CA THR A 64 -11.39 -7.25 -17.09
C THR A 64 -11.90 -5.84 -16.81
N SER A 65 -11.39 -5.22 -15.75
CA SER A 65 -11.81 -3.91 -15.26
C SER A 65 -10.72 -3.25 -14.40
N PRO A 66 -10.72 -1.92 -14.26
CA PRO A 66 -9.87 -1.23 -13.29
C PRO A 66 -10.06 -1.72 -11.85
N GLU A 67 -11.28 -2.10 -11.47
CA GLU A 67 -11.64 -2.61 -10.14
C GLU A 67 -10.91 -3.92 -9.82
N GLU A 68 -10.82 -4.84 -10.79
CA GLU A 68 -10.10 -6.11 -10.63
C GLU A 68 -8.59 -5.87 -10.45
N LEU A 69 -8.03 -4.89 -11.18
CA LEU A 69 -6.62 -4.48 -11.02
C LEU A 69 -6.36 -3.78 -9.69
N ALA A 70 -7.32 -2.99 -9.20
CA ALA A 70 -7.24 -2.36 -7.88
C ALA A 70 -7.21 -3.41 -6.76
N VAL A 71 -8.07 -4.43 -6.84
CA VAL A 71 -8.09 -5.54 -5.89
C VAL A 71 -6.81 -6.39 -5.98
N ALA A 72 -6.23 -6.58 -7.17
CA ALA A 72 -4.91 -7.21 -7.33
C ALA A 72 -3.76 -6.46 -6.63
N SER A 73 -3.92 -5.14 -6.43
CA SER A 73 -2.96 -4.27 -5.73
C SER A 73 -3.33 -3.98 -4.27
N SER A 74 -4.41 -4.57 -3.76
CA SER A 74 -5.06 -4.15 -2.51
C SER A 74 -4.45 -4.76 -1.24
N SER A 75 -4.61 -4.03 -0.14
CA SER A 75 -4.73 -4.59 1.22
C SER A 75 -6.19 -4.45 1.67
N HIS A 76 -7.11 -5.12 0.97
CA HIS A 76 -8.55 -4.97 1.22
C HIS A 76 -8.96 -5.32 2.66
N ALA A 77 -10.07 -4.75 3.11
CA ALA A 77 -10.62 -5.01 4.43
C ALA A 77 -11.60 -6.21 4.47
N GLY A 78 -11.84 -6.86 3.32
CA GLY A 78 -12.69 -8.05 3.24
C GLY A 78 -14.19 -7.74 3.29
N GLU A 79 -14.57 -6.50 2.93
CA GLU A 79 -15.97 -6.12 2.68
C GLU A 79 -16.51 -6.79 1.41
N ALA A 80 -17.84 -6.88 1.28
CA ALA A 80 -18.52 -7.68 0.24
C ALA A 80 -17.99 -7.45 -1.18
N ASP A 81 -17.86 -6.20 -1.62
CA ASP A 81 -17.38 -5.84 -2.96
C ASP A 81 -15.97 -6.37 -3.24
N HIS A 82 -15.10 -6.40 -2.23
CA HIS A 82 -13.77 -7.00 -2.37
C HIS A 82 -13.87 -8.50 -2.60
N ILE A 83 -14.68 -9.18 -1.79
CA ILE A 83 -14.82 -10.64 -1.84
C ILE A 83 -15.46 -11.09 -3.16
N GLU A 84 -16.43 -10.33 -3.67
CA GLU A 84 -17.04 -10.57 -4.96
C GLU A 84 -16.02 -10.48 -6.10
N LEU A 85 -15.19 -9.43 -6.12
CA LEU A 85 -14.14 -9.28 -7.14
C LEU A 85 -13.08 -10.39 -7.06
N VAL A 86 -12.64 -10.76 -5.85
CA VAL A 86 -11.68 -11.87 -5.67
C VAL A 86 -12.28 -13.19 -6.17
N ALA A 87 -13.52 -13.50 -5.79
CA ALA A 87 -14.21 -14.71 -6.22
C ALA A 87 -14.41 -14.74 -7.75
N ALA A 88 -14.80 -13.62 -8.35
CA ALA A 88 -14.98 -13.50 -9.79
C ALA A 88 -13.67 -13.70 -10.56
N LEU A 89 -12.57 -13.11 -10.07
CA LEU A 89 -11.23 -13.29 -10.63
C LEU A 89 -10.80 -14.76 -10.58
N LEU A 90 -10.93 -15.42 -9.43
CA LEU A 90 -10.61 -16.85 -9.29
C LEU A 90 -11.44 -17.71 -10.24
N ALA A 91 -12.76 -17.52 -10.27
CA ALA A 91 -13.68 -18.29 -11.09
C ALA A 91 -13.36 -18.16 -12.60
N ARG A 92 -12.98 -16.96 -13.06
CA ARG A 92 -12.61 -16.69 -14.46
C ARG A 92 -11.41 -17.52 -14.93
N TYR A 93 -10.46 -17.80 -14.03
CA TYR A 93 -9.30 -18.64 -14.29
C TYR A 93 -9.50 -20.10 -13.84
N GLN A 94 -10.73 -20.50 -13.51
CA GLN A 94 -11.07 -21.85 -13.03
C GLN A 94 -10.29 -22.24 -11.77
N LEU A 95 -10.02 -21.26 -10.90
CA LEU A 95 -9.32 -21.43 -9.64
C LEU A 95 -10.29 -21.51 -8.46
N GLY A 96 -9.93 -22.32 -7.46
CA GLY A 96 -10.62 -22.42 -6.18
C GLY A 96 -9.98 -21.57 -5.08
N VAL A 97 -10.76 -21.24 -4.05
CA VAL A 97 -10.27 -20.54 -2.84
C VAL A 97 -9.22 -21.36 -2.10
N ASP A 98 -9.28 -22.69 -2.19
CA ASP A 98 -8.32 -23.64 -1.61
C ASP A 98 -6.92 -23.58 -2.26
N GLN A 99 -6.79 -22.97 -3.44
CA GLN A 99 -5.50 -22.73 -4.09
C GLN A 99 -4.83 -21.44 -3.60
N LEU A 100 -5.55 -20.57 -2.87
CA LEU A 100 -4.94 -19.44 -2.19
C LEU A 100 -4.09 -19.94 -1.02
N GLN A 101 -2.77 -19.83 -1.17
CA GLN A 101 -1.80 -20.19 -0.14
C GLN A 101 -1.54 -19.07 0.88
N CYS A 102 -2.29 -17.97 0.79
CA CYS A 102 -2.27 -16.93 1.79
C CYS A 102 -3.03 -17.38 3.06
N PRO A 103 -2.65 -16.96 4.27
CA PRO A 103 -3.30 -17.44 5.49
C PRO A 103 -4.82 -17.24 5.52
N SER A 104 -5.56 -18.17 6.12
CA SER A 104 -6.97 -17.95 6.42
C SER A 104 -7.13 -16.84 7.46
N ASP A 105 -8.07 -15.92 7.24
CA ASP A 105 -8.37 -14.84 8.18
C ASP A 105 -9.88 -14.53 8.16
N LEU A 106 -10.28 -13.63 9.06
CA LEU A 106 -11.56 -12.94 9.02
C LEU A 106 -11.38 -11.59 8.29
N PRO A 107 -12.46 -10.94 7.81
CA PRO A 107 -12.40 -9.58 7.33
C PRO A 107 -11.72 -8.65 8.34
N GLY A 108 -10.92 -7.72 7.83
CA GLY A 108 -10.29 -6.67 8.64
C GLY A 108 -11.26 -5.55 8.99
N ASN A 109 -12.31 -5.35 8.19
CA ASN A 109 -13.40 -4.43 8.51
C ASN A 109 -14.25 -5.00 9.66
N GLU A 110 -14.49 -4.18 10.68
CA GLU A 110 -15.19 -4.61 11.91
C GLU A 110 -16.63 -5.05 11.65
N LEU A 111 -17.36 -4.35 10.77
CA LEU A 111 -18.74 -4.69 10.42
C LEU A 111 -18.79 -5.99 9.61
N ALA A 112 -18.00 -6.09 8.55
CA ALA A 112 -17.93 -7.30 7.72
C ALA A 112 -17.50 -8.54 8.55
N ARG A 113 -16.56 -8.36 9.48
CA ARG A 113 -16.16 -9.40 10.43
C ARG A 113 -17.33 -9.82 11.33
N ALA A 114 -18.05 -8.86 11.90
CA ALA A 114 -19.19 -9.13 12.77
C ALA A 114 -20.32 -9.87 12.04
N GLU A 115 -20.62 -9.47 10.81
CA GLU A 115 -21.62 -10.12 9.95
C GLU A 115 -21.24 -11.56 9.64
N LEU A 116 -19.99 -11.82 9.27
CA LEU A 116 -19.48 -13.17 9.01
C LEU A 116 -19.59 -14.07 10.25
N ILE A 117 -19.14 -13.57 11.41
CA ILE A 117 -19.23 -14.32 12.68
C ILE A 117 -20.70 -14.60 13.04
N ALA A 118 -21.58 -13.62 12.87
CA ALA A 118 -23.01 -13.77 13.13
C ALA A 118 -23.68 -14.79 12.20
N ALA A 119 -23.18 -14.93 10.97
CA ALA A 119 -23.62 -15.95 10.02
C ALA A 119 -23.07 -17.36 10.35
N GLY A 120 -22.17 -17.50 11.32
CA GLY A 120 -21.55 -18.78 11.69
C GLY A 120 -20.46 -19.25 10.71
N GLU A 121 -19.98 -18.35 9.87
CA GLU A 121 -18.94 -18.63 8.88
C GLU A 121 -17.54 -18.68 9.54
N LEU A 122 -16.60 -19.38 8.89
CA LEU A 122 -15.24 -19.57 9.40
C LEU A 122 -14.22 -18.66 8.69
N PRO A 123 -13.06 -18.40 9.32
CA PRO A 123 -11.93 -17.78 8.63
C PRO A 123 -11.57 -18.52 7.34
N SER A 124 -11.23 -17.77 6.29
CA SER A 124 -10.94 -18.30 4.95
C SER A 124 -9.88 -17.45 4.26
N PRO A 125 -9.04 -18.02 3.37
CA PRO A 125 -8.03 -17.26 2.64
C PRO A 125 -8.61 -16.10 1.83
N ILE A 126 -9.87 -16.21 1.36
CA ILE A 126 -10.53 -15.14 0.58
C ILE A 126 -10.72 -13.85 1.38
N TYR A 127 -10.84 -13.94 2.71
CA TYR A 127 -10.99 -12.75 3.56
C TYR A 127 -9.66 -12.11 3.93
N MET A 128 -8.54 -12.80 3.72
CA MET A 128 -7.23 -12.26 4.05
C MET A 128 -6.92 -11.07 3.15
N THR A 129 -6.38 -10.01 3.73
CA THR A 129 -6.13 -8.72 3.07
C THR A 129 -5.27 -8.78 1.78
N CYS A 130 -4.56 -9.87 1.51
CA CYS A 130 -3.79 -10.05 0.27
C CYS A 130 -4.44 -11.01 -0.74
N SER A 131 -5.64 -11.53 -0.49
CA SER A 131 -6.25 -12.56 -1.33
C SER A 131 -6.41 -12.12 -2.79
N GLY A 132 -6.74 -10.84 -3.04
CA GLY A 132 -6.79 -10.27 -4.39
C GLY A 132 -5.47 -10.34 -5.15
N LYS A 133 -4.36 -9.99 -4.48
CA LYS A 133 -3.02 -10.13 -5.05
C LYS A 133 -2.67 -11.59 -5.33
N HIS A 134 -2.95 -12.50 -4.40
CA HIS A 134 -2.67 -13.92 -4.59
C HIS A 134 -3.50 -14.50 -5.76
N SER A 135 -4.73 -14.01 -5.94
CA SER A 135 -5.58 -14.38 -7.07
C SER A 135 -5.00 -13.92 -8.40
N ALA A 136 -4.47 -12.69 -8.48
CA ALA A 136 -3.78 -12.20 -9.68
C ALA A 136 -2.48 -12.96 -9.96
N MET A 137 -1.73 -13.34 -8.92
CA MET A 137 -0.55 -14.20 -9.02
C MET A 137 -0.88 -15.58 -9.60
N LEU A 138 -1.90 -16.25 -9.08
CA LEU A 138 -2.36 -17.54 -9.62
C LEU A 138 -2.87 -17.41 -11.05
N ALA A 139 -3.65 -16.36 -11.36
CA ALA A 139 -4.08 -16.07 -12.72
C ALA A 139 -2.89 -15.90 -13.68
N THR A 140 -1.84 -15.19 -13.24
CA THR A 140 -0.59 -15.06 -14.00
C THR A 140 0.05 -16.43 -14.23
N CYS A 141 0.10 -17.29 -13.21
CA CYS A 141 0.61 -18.65 -13.38
C CYS A 141 -0.21 -19.45 -14.40
N VAL A 142 -1.54 -19.37 -14.38
CA VAL A 142 -2.41 -20.05 -15.35
C VAL A 142 -2.12 -19.57 -16.78
N VAL A 143 -1.95 -18.27 -17.01
CA VAL A 143 -1.65 -17.72 -18.35
C VAL A 143 -0.32 -18.23 -18.91
N ASN A 144 0.63 -18.57 -18.04
CA ASN A 144 1.99 -18.95 -18.42
C ASN A 144 2.29 -20.45 -18.25
N ASP A 145 1.29 -21.27 -17.94
CA ASP A 145 1.47 -22.69 -17.59
C ASP A 145 2.51 -22.90 -16.46
N TRP A 146 2.57 -21.98 -15.49
CA TRP A 146 3.45 -22.10 -14.33
C TRP A 146 2.80 -22.89 -13.18
N PRO A 147 3.59 -23.59 -12.34
CA PRO A 147 3.07 -24.34 -11.20
C PRO A 147 2.18 -23.50 -10.26
N LEU A 148 1.01 -24.03 -9.90
CA LEU A 148 0.07 -23.34 -9.01
C LEU A 148 0.34 -23.64 -7.54
N GLU A 149 1.04 -24.74 -7.24
CA GLU A 149 1.27 -25.24 -5.89
C GLU A 149 2.53 -24.65 -5.26
N THR A 150 3.38 -24.00 -6.05
CA THR A 150 4.68 -23.49 -5.59
C THR A 150 4.89 -22.01 -5.94
N TYR A 151 3.84 -21.29 -6.31
CA TYR A 151 3.96 -19.88 -6.74
C TYR A 151 4.54 -18.94 -5.68
N MET A 152 4.57 -19.35 -4.41
CA MET A 152 5.18 -18.60 -3.31
C MET A 152 6.68 -18.88 -3.13
N GLU A 153 7.24 -19.89 -3.80
CA GLU A 153 8.67 -20.21 -3.68
C GLU A 153 9.53 -19.12 -4.34
N PRO A 154 10.60 -18.63 -3.69
CA PRO A 154 11.46 -17.57 -4.24
C PRO A 154 12.03 -17.87 -5.63
N THR A 155 12.22 -19.14 -5.95
CA THR A 155 12.74 -19.64 -7.24
C THR A 155 11.66 -19.86 -8.29
N HIS A 156 10.38 -19.70 -7.95
CA HIS A 156 9.28 -19.86 -8.89
C HIS A 156 9.34 -18.76 -9.98
N PRO A 157 9.04 -19.08 -11.27
CA PRO A 157 9.09 -18.09 -12.36
C PRO A 157 8.33 -16.79 -12.07
N LEU A 158 7.14 -16.89 -11.46
CA LEU A 158 6.39 -15.73 -10.98
C LEU A 158 7.18 -14.84 -10.01
N GLN A 159 7.84 -15.43 -9.01
CA GLN A 159 8.57 -14.65 -8.00
C GLN A 159 9.83 -14.01 -8.59
N LEU A 160 10.47 -14.68 -9.55
CA LEU A 160 11.59 -14.10 -10.29
C LEU A 160 11.13 -12.90 -11.14
N ALA A 161 10.01 -13.01 -11.85
CA ALA A 161 9.45 -11.92 -12.64
C ALA A 161 9.01 -10.72 -11.77
N ILE A 162 8.49 -10.99 -10.57
CA ILE A 162 8.17 -9.96 -9.57
C ILE A 162 9.44 -9.25 -9.09
N GLN A 163 10.49 -10.00 -8.75
CA GLN A 163 11.77 -9.43 -8.33
C GLN A 163 12.36 -8.54 -9.41
N GLU A 164 12.46 -9.05 -10.64
CA GLU A 164 12.94 -8.29 -11.80
C GLU A 164 12.17 -6.99 -11.99
N THR A 165 10.84 -7.04 -11.93
CA THR A 165 9.99 -5.85 -12.05
C THR A 165 10.22 -4.85 -10.91
N ILE A 166 10.37 -5.31 -9.67
CA ILE A 166 10.63 -4.43 -8.53
C ILE A 166 12.01 -3.76 -8.67
N PHE A 167 13.06 -4.51 -9.05
CA PHE A 167 14.39 -3.95 -9.26
C PHE A 167 14.41 -2.95 -10.42
N ASP A 168 13.77 -3.27 -11.54
CA ASP A 168 13.61 -2.36 -12.68
C ASP A 168 12.97 -1.03 -12.26
N LEU A 169 11.82 -1.08 -11.57
CA LEU A 169 11.06 0.11 -11.19
C LEU A 169 11.72 0.94 -10.08
N SER A 170 12.35 0.28 -9.10
CA SER A 170 12.95 0.96 -7.95
C SER A 170 14.38 1.43 -8.19
N GLY A 171 15.14 0.70 -9.02
CA GLY A 171 16.59 0.83 -9.14
C GLY A 171 17.35 0.33 -7.92
N GLU A 172 16.72 -0.46 -7.04
CA GLU A 172 17.40 -1.09 -5.90
C GLU A 172 18.35 -2.19 -6.38
N GLU A 173 19.50 -2.32 -5.71
CA GLU A 173 20.42 -3.44 -5.94
C GLU A 173 19.84 -4.75 -5.40
N GLU A 174 20.21 -5.86 -6.03
CA GLU A 174 19.78 -7.20 -5.59
C GLU A 174 20.27 -7.49 -4.17
N GLN A 175 19.36 -7.98 -3.33
CA GLN A 175 19.57 -8.23 -1.91
C GLN A 175 18.84 -9.49 -1.47
N GLU A 176 19.21 -10.01 -0.31
CA GLU A 176 18.53 -11.15 0.30
C GLU A 176 17.06 -10.80 0.58
N LEU A 177 16.16 -11.67 0.11
CA LEU A 177 14.72 -11.51 0.29
C LEU A 177 14.32 -11.78 1.73
N GLY A 178 13.28 -11.09 2.19
CA GLY A 178 12.53 -11.49 3.39
C GLY A 178 11.34 -12.38 3.04
N ILE A 179 10.59 -12.76 4.08
CA ILE A 179 9.26 -13.38 3.95
C ILE A 179 8.21 -12.43 4.56
N ASP A 180 7.20 -12.06 3.78
CA ASP A 180 6.11 -11.18 4.21
C ASP A 180 5.08 -11.91 5.07
N GLY A 181 4.20 -11.18 5.75
CA GLY A 181 3.15 -11.77 6.61
C GLY A 181 2.13 -12.63 5.85
N CYS A 182 2.02 -12.45 4.53
CA CYS A 182 1.23 -13.32 3.66
C CYS A 182 1.97 -14.59 3.19
N GLY A 183 3.24 -14.74 3.57
CA GLY A 183 4.12 -15.86 3.23
C GLY A 183 4.90 -15.68 1.92
N LEU A 184 4.67 -14.62 1.16
CA LEU A 184 5.39 -14.35 -0.09
C LEU A 184 6.80 -13.80 0.17
N PRO A 185 7.76 -14.04 -0.75
CA PRO A 185 9.04 -13.34 -0.75
C PRO A 185 8.83 -11.82 -0.83
N ILE A 186 9.67 -11.06 -0.13
CA ILE A 186 9.63 -9.60 -0.15
C ILE A 186 11.00 -9.01 -0.45
N VAL A 187 11.05 -8.17 -1.49
CA VAL A 187 12.22 -7.38 -1.87
C VAL A 187 12.36 -6.20 -0.90
N PRO A 188 13.49 -6.10 -0.16
CA PRO A 188 13.80 -4.91 0.64
C PRO A 188 14.00 -3.70 -0.28
N LEU A 189 13.51 -2.53 0.14
CA LEU A 189 13.72 -1.27 -0.58
C LEU A 189 14.10 -0.18 0.40
N SER A 190 15.03 0.69 0.03
CA SER A 190 15.22 1.97 0.70
C SER A 190 14.00 2.87 0.49
N LEU A 191 13.77 3.84 1.40
CA LEU A 191 12.66 4.79 1.21
C LEU A 191 12.82 5.59 -0.09
N THR A 192 14.05 5.94 -0.45
CA THR A 192 14.36 6.63 -1.70
C THR A 192 13.92 5.80 -2.91
N ASN A 193 14.25 4.52 -2.94
CA ASN A 193 13.94 3.64 -4.07
C ASN A 193 12.47 3.23 -4.11
N LEU A 194 11.81 3.13 -2.94
CA LEU A 194 10.36 2.97 -2.85
C LEU A 194 9.64 4.21 -3.43
N ALA A 195 10.03 5.43 -3.03
CA ALA A 195 9.46 6.65 -3.58
C ALA A 195 9.70 6.76 -5.10
N ARG A 196 10.88 6.36 -5.58
CA ARG A 196 11.19 6.35 -7.02
C ARG A 196 10.27 5.41 -7.79
N ALA A 197 10.09 4.18 -7.30
CA ALA A 197 9.17 3.23 -7.92
C ALA A 197 7.75 3.80 -7.98
N PHE A 198 7.28 4.42 -6.89
CA PHE A 198 5.95 5.05 -6.85
C PHE A 198 5.82 6.22 -7.82
N GLY A 199 6.85 7.06 -7.97
CA GLY A 199 6.86 8.18 -8.92
C GLY A 199 6.77 7.76 -10.38
N ARG A 200 7.39 6.61 -10.73
CA ARG A 200 7.36 6.08 -12.10
C ARG A 200 6.00 5.58 -12.56
N LEU A 201 5.15 5.13 -11.64
CA LEU A 201 3.87 4.52 -11.98
C LEU A 201 2.90 5.52 -12.64
N PRO A 202 2.49 6.61 -11.97
CA PRO A 202 1.52 7.55 -12.55
C PRO A 202 2.11 8.42 -13.67
N SER A 203 3.44 8.55 -13.76
CA SER A 203 4.12 9.33 -14.81
C SER A 203 4.49 8.51 -16.05
N ALA A 204 4.27 7.19 -16.04
CA ALA A 204 4.48 6.34 -17.21
C ALA A 204 3.50 6.64 -18.34
N GLU A 205 3.86 6.16 -19.55
CA GLU A 205 3.04 6.30 -20.76
C GLU A 205 1.61 5.78 -20.54
N PRO A 206 0.57 6.45 -21.08
CA PRO A 206 -0.84 6.11 -20.82
C PRO A 206 -1.23 4.64 -20.96
N ASP A 207 -0.66 3.93 -21.94
CA ASP A 207 -1.01 2.54 -22.24
C ASP A 207 -0.06 1.52 -21.58
N SER A 208 0.80 1.96 -20.66
CA SER A 208 1.77 1.08 -20.00
C SER A 208 1.16 0.32 -18.81
N PRO A 209 1.70 -0.87 -18.46
CA PRO A 209 1.31 -1.59 -17.25
C PRO A 209 1.43 -0.77 -15.96
N GLU A 210 2.49 0.04 -15.84
CA GLU A 210 2.75 0.90 -14.69
C GLU A 210 1.65 1.94 -14.51
N ARG A 211 1.26 2.58 -15.62
CA ARG A 211 0.23 3.59 -15.64
C ARG A 211 -1.15 3.00 -15.35
N ALA A 212 -1.47 1.85 -15.92
CA ALA A 212 -2.72 1.14 -15.67
C ALA A 212 -2.90 0.80 -14.18
N VAL A 213 -1.84 0.34 -13.50
CA VAL A 213 -1.88 0.07 -12.05
C VAL A 213 -2.09 1.35 -11.24
N ALA A 214 -1.37 2.43 -11.58
CA ALA A 214 -1.52 3.71 -10.89
C ALA A 214 -2.95 4.24 -10.97
N ASP A 215 -3.52 4.20 -12.18
CA ASP A 215 -4.87 4.66 -12.49
C ASP A 215 -5.92 3.81 -11.76
N ALA A 216 -5.83 2.47 -11.87
CA ALA A 216 -6.73 1.57 -11.16
C ALA A 216 -6.74 1.79 -9.64
N VAL A 217 -5.57 1.95 -9.02
CA VAL A 217 -5.45 2.16 -7.57
C VAL A 217 -6.03 3.51 -7.14
N ARG A 218 -5.71 4.61 -7.84
CA ARG A 218 -6.18 5.95 -7.45
C ARG A 218 -7.67 6.16 -7.72
N GLU A 219 -8.22 5.51 -8.74
CA GLU A 219 -9.64 5.61 -9.10
C GLU A 219 -10.52 4.73 -8.20
N ASN A 220 -9.94 3.70 -7.56
CA ASN A 220 -10.67 2.75 -6.71
C ASN A 220 -10.12 2.68 -5.28
N PRO A 221 -10.03 3.81 -4.56
CA PRO A 221 -9.36 3.88 -3.26
C PRO A 221 -10.04 3.03 -2.17
N PHE A 222 -11.36 2.83 -2.29
CA PHE A 222 -12.10 1.88 -1.46
C PHE A 222 -11.60 0.45 -1.68
N LEU A 223 -11.53 -0.04 -2.92
CA LEU A 223 -11.10 -1.42 -3.22
C LEU A 223 -9.66 -1.71 -2.79
N VAL A 224 -8.82 -0.68 -2.73
CA VAL A 224 -7.40 -0.80 -2.34
C VAL A 224 -7.21 -1.10 -0.86
N SER A 225 -8.09 -0.61 0.02
CA SER A 225 -7.90 -0.76 1.47
C SER A 225 -9.16 -1.03 2.29
N GLY A 226 -10.31 -0.58 1.84
CA GLY A 226 -11.60 -0.66 2.54
C GLY A 226 -11.98 0.63 3.26
N THR A 227 -13.19 0.63 3.79
CA THR A 227 -13.84 1.78 4.42
C THR A 227 -13.00 2.36 5.56
N GLY A 228 -12.71 3.66 5.50
CA GLY A 228 -12.08 4.40 6.59
C GLY A 228 -10.58 4.13 6.79
N ARG A 229 -9.94 3.34 5.93
CA ARG A 229 -8.50 3.07 6.00
C ARG A 229 -7.66 4.16 5.31
N ASN A 230 -6.36 4.16 5.61
CA ASN A 230 -5.44 5.23 5.22
C ASN A 230 -5.44 5.50 3.71
N ASP A 231 -5.32 4.45 2.88
CA ASP A 231 -5.28 4.60 1.41
C ASP A 231 -6.60 5.19 0.90
N GLN A 232 -7.74 4.67 1.37
CA GLN A 232 -9.05 5.18 1.02
C GLN A 232 -9.21 6.66 1.38
N ARG A 233 -8.83 7.03 2.60
CA ARG A 233 -8.99 8.39 3.12
C ARG A 233 -8.07 9.40 2.44
N LEU A 234 -6.79 9.07 2.26
CA LEU A 234 -5.82 10.02 1.70
C LEU A 234 -6.06 10.25 0.21
N MET A 235 -6.30 9.19 -0.57
CA MET A 235 -6.58 9.33 -2.01
C MET A 235 -7.91 10.05 -2.26
N SER A 236 -8.92 9.84 -1.40
CA SER A 236 -10.18 10.61 -1.50
C SER A 236 -10.00 12.10 -1.18
N ALA A 237 -9.02 12.46 -0.33
CA ALA A 237 -8.75 13.85 0.05
C ALA A 237 -7.85 14.60 -0.93
N VAL A 238 -7.14 13.88 -1.81
CA VAL A 238 -6.13 14.45 -2.72
C VAL A 238 -6.34 13.94 -4.14
N PRO A 239 -7.01 14.72 -5.01
CA PRO A 239 -7.26 14.34 -6.40
C PRO A 239 -5.97 13.99 -7.15
N GLY A 240 -5.99 12.85 -7.84
CA GLY A 240 -4.87 12.37 -8.66
C GLY A 240 -3.75 11.65 -7.89
N LEU A 241 -3.79 11.63 -6.55
CA LEU A 241 -2.83 10.90 -5.72
C LEU A 241 -2.97 9.39 -5.91
N PHE A 242 -1.86 8.75 -6.27
CA PHE A 242 -1.66 7.31 -6.16
C PHE A 242 -0.91 7.02 -4.86
N SER A 243 -1.43 6.18 -3.97
CA SER A 243 -0.75 5.85 -2.71
C SER A 243 -1.04 4.45 -2.21
N LYS A 244 -0.11 3.90 -1.42
CA LYS A 244 -0.28 2.59 -0.80
C LYS A 244 0.43 2.48 0.55
N THR A 245 -0.35 2.11 1.56
CA THR A 245 0.11 1.81 2.91
C THR A 245 0.73 0.42 2.95
N GLY A 246 1.86 0.33 3.66
CA GLY A 246 2.45 -0.92 4.11
C GLY A 246 2.29 -1.10 5.63
N TYR A 247 2.26 -2.35 6.09
CA TYR A 247 2.32 -2.65 7.52
C TYR A 247 3.61 -2.12 8.16
N ASP A 248 3.63 -2.07 9.49
CA ASP A 248 4.78 -1.62 10.29
C ASP A 248 5.21 -0.19 9.95
N GLY A 249 4.23 0.68 9.69
CA GLY A 249 4.41 2.13 9.63
C GLY A 249 4.96 2.63 8.31
N ILE A 250 4.74 1.91 7.20
CA ILE A 250 5.18 2.32 5.86
C ILE A 250 4.04 3.02 5.12
N TYR A 251 4.37 4.10 4.41
CA TYR A 251 3.45 4.68 3.44
C TYR A 251 4.23 5.31 2.28
N ALA A 252 3.82 5.07 1.04
CA ALA A 252 4.33 5.74 -0.13
C ALA A 252 3.19 6.26 -1.01
N GLY A 253 3.48 7.32 -1.77
CA GLY A 253 2.54 7.90 -2.71
C GLY A 253 3.22 8.76 -3.76
N ALA A 254 2.53 9.03 -4.86
CA ALA A 254 3.01 9.86 -5.95
C ALA A 254 1.87 10.64 -6.62
N LEU A 255 2.22 11.82 -7.12
CA LEU A 255 1.35 12.68 -7.91
C LEU A 255 1.46 12.35 -9.41
N PRO A 256 0.52 12.82 -10.25
CA PRO A 256 0.52 12.54 -11.69
C PRO A 256 1.79 12.97 -12.44
N ASP A 257 2.52 13.96 -11.93
CA ASP A 257 3.76 14.45 -12.51
C ASP A 257 4.99 13.58 -12.17
N GLY A 258 4.81 12.55 -11.34
CA GLY A 258 5.87 11.65 -10.90
C GLY A 258 6.61 12.09 -9.64
N SER A 259 6.30 13.26 -9.07
CA SER A 259 6.76 13.61 -7.74
C SER A 259 6.19 12.65 -6.71
N ALA A 260 7.00 12.24 -5.74
CA ALA A 260 6.66 11.11 -4.86
C ALA A 260 7.16 11.30 -3.44
N PHE A 261 6.57 10.57 -2.50
CA PHE A 261 7.04 10.46 -1.14
C PHE A 261 7.07 9.01 -0.66
N ALA A 262 7.93 8.74 0.32
CA ALA A 262 7.87 7.52 1.12
C ALA A 262 8.24 7.83 2.57
N LEU A 263 7.63 7.12 3.51
CA LEU A 263 7.88 7.27 4.94
C LEU A 263 7.89 5.93 5.67
N LYS A 264 8.62 5.89 6.78
CA LYS A 264 8.64 4.81 7.78
C LYS A 264 8.54 5.41 9.18
N ILE A 265 7.59 4.93 9.97
CA ILE A 265 7.50 5.16 11.41
C ILE A 265 8.14 3.99 12.15
N ASP A 266 9.14 4.24 13.00
CA ASP A 266 9.98 3.21 13.62
C ASP A 266 9.17 2.18 14.42
N ASP A 267 8.21 2.63 15.22
CA ASP A 267 7.35 1.77 16.06
C ASP A 267 6.20 1.09 15.29
N GLY A 268 6.09 1.37 13.99
CA GLY A 268 5.09 0.81 13.09
C GLY A 268 3.66 1.32 13.29
N HIS A 269 3.44 2.31 14.15
CA HIS A 269 2.10 2.71 14.55
C HIS A 269 1.37 3.51 13.45
N GLU A 270 0.20 3.04 13.04
CA GLU A 270 -0.56 3.63 11.93
C GLU A 270 -1.06 5.07 12.16
N ARG A 271 -1.28 5.48 13.42
CA ARG A 271 -1.87 6.80 13.75
C ARG A 271 -0.99 7.98 13.33
N ALA A 272 0.28 7.73 13.06
CA ALA A 272 1.24 8.74 12.59
C ALA A 272 1.27 8.88 11.05
N LEU A 273 0.73 7.91 10.30
CA LEU A 273 0.89 7.85 8.85
C LEU A 273 0.17 9.00 8.13
N LEU A 274 -1.13 9.18 8.37
CA LEU A 274 -1.92 10.23 7.71
C LEU A 274 -1.45 11.64 8.05
N PRO A 275 -1.16 11.99 9.33
CA PRO A 275 -0.62 13.30 9.66
C PRO A 275 0.71 13.61 8.97
N LEU A 276 1.60 12.62 8.85
CA LEU A 276 2.89 12.78 8.20
C LEU A 276 2.75 12.85 6.68
N ALA A 277 1.96 11.96 6.06
CA ALA A 277 1.70 11.98 4.62
C ALA A 277 1.08 13.31 4.17
N ALA A 278 0.11 13.85 4.92
CA ALA A 278 -0.47 15.15 4.63
C ALA A 278 0.57 16.29 4.69
N ALA A 279 1.47 16.27 5.68
CA ALA A 279 2.55 17.25 5.78
C ALA A 279 3.54 17.16 4.59
N LEU A 280 3.87 15.94 4.16
CA LEU A 280 4.70 15.71 2.96
C LEU A 280 4.01 16.26 1.69
N LEU A 281 2.73 15.96 1.50
CA LEU A 281 1.95 16.44 0.36
C LEU A 281 1.83 17.97 0.32
N LYS A 282 1.67 18.61 1.50
CA LYS A 282 1.76 20.08 1.60
C LYS A 282 3.11 20.60 1.13
N ARG A 283 4.20 19.93 1.49
CA ARG A 283 5.57 20.28 1.06
C ARG A 283 5.78 20.05 -0.44
N MET A 284 5.02 19.14 -1.04
CA MET A 284 4.94 18.91 -2.48
C MET A 284 4.00 19.91 -3.20
N ASN A 285 3.53 20.96 -2.52
CA ASN A 285 2.62 21.98 -3.06
C ASN A 285 1.23 21.44 -3.48
N THR A 286 0.78 20.34 -2.88
CA THR A 286 -0.60 19.87 -3.03
C THR A 286 -1.58 20.89 -2.44
N GLU A 287 -2.74 21.07 -3.07
CA GLU A 287 -3.80 21.94 -2.56
C GLU A 287 -4.20 21.55 -1.13
N TRP A 288 -4.28 22.55 -0.24
CA TRP A 288 -4.59 22.34 1.17
C TRP A 288 -6.09 22.44 1.43
N THR A 289 -6.81 21.36 1.10
CA THR A 289 -8.27 21.22 1.30
C THR A 289 -8.64 21.00 2.77
N GLU A 290 -9.93 21.13 3.10
CA GLU A 290 -10.44 20.85 4.46
C GLU A 290 -10.27 19.37 4.81
N GLU A 291 -10.48 18.47 3.85
CA GLU A 291 -10.31 17.03 3.99
C GLU A 291 -8.85 16.69 4.30
N LEU A 292 -7.89 17.25 3.55
CA LEU A 292 -6.47 17.02 3.80
C LEU A 292 -6.03 17.61 5.15
N ALA A 293 -6.55 18.80 5.51
CA ALA A 293 -6.29 19.41 6.81
C ALA A 293 -6.82 18.56 7.98
N ALA A 294 -7.97 17.91 7.82
CA ALA A 294 -8.52 17.00 8.82
C ALA A 294 -7.63 15.76 9.02
N LEU A 295 -7.04 15.22 7.95
CA LEU A 295 -6.07 14.12 8.02
C LEU A 295 -4.75 14.54 8.67
N ALA A 296 -4.32 15.78 8.43
CA ALA A 296 -3.10 16.35 8.99
C ALA A 296 -3.15 16.59 10.52
N SER A 297 -4.36 16.71 11.08
CA SER A 297 -4.61 17.03 12.49
C SER A 297 -5.63 16.08 13.12
N ALA A 298 -5.31 14.79 13.14
CA ALA A 298 -6.19 13.77 13.69
C ALA A 298 -6.52 14.07 15.16
N PRO A 299 -7.80 14.04 15.58
CA PRO A 299 -8.21 14.39 16.92
C PRO A 299 -7.72 13.37 17.95
N VAL A 300 -7.31 13.87 19.12
CA VAL A 300 -7.12 13.05 20.32
C VAL A 300 -8.31 13.28 21.24
N PHE A 301 -9.01 12.21 21.60
CA PHE A 301 -10.22 12.26 22.42
C PHE A 301 -9.95 11.94 23.89
N GLY A 302 -10.75 12.56 24.77
CA GLY A 302 -10.88 12.24 26.20
C GLY A 302 -12.37 12.14 26.52
N GLY A 303 -12.89 10.92 26.66
CA GLY A 303 -14.33 10.69 26.44
C GLY A 303 -14.70 11.04 25.00
N ASP A 304 -15.86 11.67 24.80
CA ASP A 304 -16.31 12.10 23.46
C ASP A 304 -15.79 13.49 23.04
N ALA A 305 -15.05 14.18 23.92
CA ALA A 305 -14.53 15.52 23.65
C ALA A 305 -13.12 15.45 23.03
N ARG A 306 -12.88 16.25 21.99
CA ARG A 306 -11.52 16.48 21.47
C ARG A 306 -10.71 17.24 22.52
N VAL A 307 -9.64 16.63 23.00
CA VAL A 307 -8.71 17.21 23.99
C VAL A 307 -7.32 17.45 23.40
N GLY A 308 -7.09 17.07 22.14
CA GLY A 308 -5.77 17.16 21.54
C GLY A 308 -5.72 16.86 20.05
N THR A 309 -4.50 16.62 19.56
CA THR A 309 -4.23 16.32 18.16
C THR A 309 -3.00 15.44 17.99
N ILE A 310 -3.01 14.62 16.96
CA ILE A 310 -1.83 14.01 16.36
C ILE A 310 -1.46 14.85 15.14
N ARG A 311 -0.19 15.22 14.98
CA ARG A 311 0.27 16.05 13.86
C ARG A 311 1.76 15.82 13.56
N ALA A 312 2.17 16.10 12.33
CA ALA A 312 3.59 16.25 12.02
C ALA A 312 4.21 17.35 12.89
N ILE A 313 5.44 17.15 13.37
CA ILE A 313 6.13 18.10 14.24
C ILE A 313 6.43 19.39 13.45
N PRO A 314 5.99 20.57 13.93
CA PRO A 314 6.25 21.83 13.25
C PRO A 314 7.75 22.10 13.04
N GLY A 315 8.11 22.62 11.86
CA GLY A 315 9.50 22.96 11.51
C GLY A 315 10.28 21.86 10.79
N ASN A 316 9.76 20.63 10.75
CA ASN A 316 10.34 19.55 9.95
C ASN A 316 9.94 19.60 8.45
N PHE A 317 8.86 20.33 8.11
CA PHE A 317 8.23 20.38 6.79
C PHE A 317 7.87 21.81 6.40
#